data_AF-A0A5C5C7J8-F1
#
_entry.id   AF-A0A5C5C7J8-F1
#
_cell.length_a   1.000
_cell.length_b   1.000
_cell.length_c   1.000
_cell.angle_alpha   90.00
_cell.angle_beta   90.00
_cell.angle_gamma   90.00
#
_symmetry.space_group_name_H-M   'P 1'
#
loop_
_entity.id
_entity.type
_entity.pdbx_description
1 polymer ?
#
loop_
_entity_poly.entity_id
_entity_poly.type
_entity_poly.pdbx_seq_one_letter_code
_entity_poly.pdbx_strand_id
1 'polypeptide(L)'
;MSGIRRIFLAGAFACLVSGMLLCSCSTGSPSASESTSSLAEKNVPIRETSAPEPASASADTAEPVRIGKDQVTVLVLNGCGIEGAAAEAAEKVRAAGFENVTVDNATYFNVPSTRVSYYHEENSAEAEELGDLLEVVGSGNVYCYDNDRSGGWNKGYDILVMVGDPSEYSW
;
A
#
# COMPACT_ATOMS: atom_id res chain seq x y z
N MET A 1 38.87 29.95 20.89
CA MET A 1 37.93 31.05 20.54
C MET A 1 37.51 30.78 19.10
N SER A 2 36.29 30.44 18.73
CA SER A 2 34.96 30.79 19.24
C SER A 2 34.02 29.60 19.12
N GLY A 3 33.25 29.34 20.18
CA GLY A 3 32.11 28.42 20.16
C GLY A 3 30.91 29.07 19.47
N ILE A 4 30.28 28.32 18.57
CA ILE A 4 29.04 28.71 17.90
C ILE A 4 27.90 28.36 18.86
N ARG A 5 27.29 29.39 19.44
CA ARG A 5 26.11 29.29 20.28
C ARG A 5 24.91 28.92 19.41
N ARG A 6 24.44 27.67 19.49
CA ARG A 6 23.15 27.26 18.94
C ARG A 6 22.06 27.76 19.89
N ILE A 7 21.30 28.73 19.41
CA ILE A 7 20.13 29.31 20.09
C ILE A 7 19.02 28.26 19.99
N PHE A 8 18.66 27.65 21.12
CA PHE A 8 17.43 26.86 21.26
C PHE A 8 16.26 27.84 21.22
N LEU A 9 15.48 27.82 20.14
CA LEU A 9 14.17 28.48 20.10
C LEU A 9 13.10 27.43 20.46
N ALA A 10 12.71 27.44 21.73
CA ALA A 10 11.55 26.71 22.22
C ALA A 10 10.28 27.40 21.71
N GLY A 11 9.62 26.82 20.72
CA GLY A 11 8.28 27.22 20.28
C GLY A 11 7.23 26.43 21.03
N ALA A 12 6.70 27.00 22.12
CA ALA A 12 5.53 26.49 22.80
C ALA A 12 4.28 26.80 21.96
N PHE A 13 3.59 25.77 21.44
CA PHE A 13 2.29 25.92 20.81
C PHE A 13 1.20 25.53 21.82
N ALA A 14 0.40 26.51 22.20
CA ALA A 14 -0.65 26.40 23.20
C ALA A 14 -1.99 25.99 22.55
N CYS A 15 -2.56 24.90 23.07
CA CYS A 15 -3.92 24.75 23.62
C CYS A 15 -5.19 25.16 22.84
N LEU A 16 -6.23 24.30 23.01
CA LEU A 16 -7.70 24.45 22.81
C LEU A 16 -8.21 24.04 21.40
N VAL A 17 -9.30 23.27 21.19
CA VAL A 17 -10.54 22.98 21.94
C VAL A 17 -11.27 21.74 21.35
N SER A 18 -12.10 21.06 22.17
CA SER A 18 -13.38 20.34 21.90
C SER A 18 -13.53 19.36 20.71
N GLY A 19 -14.21 18.21 20.80
CA GLY A 19 -15.15 17.68 21.79
C GLY A 19 -15.78 16.36 21.30
N MET A 20 -16.23 15.55 22.25
CA MET A 20 -16.96 14.28 22.11
C MET A 20 -18.17 14.34 21.15
N LEU A 21 -18.33 13.30 20.32
CA LEU A 21 -19.66 12.84 19.90
C LEU A 21 -19.69 11.30 19.75
N LEU A 22 -20.29 10.65 20.74
CA LEU A 22 -20.75 9.26 20.68
C LEU A 22 -22.13 9.21 20.01
N CYS A 23 -22.37 8.26 19.11
CA CYS A 23 -23.71 7.70 18.89
C CYS A 23 -23.65 6.31 18.21
N SER A 24 -24.67 5.52 18.49
CA SER A 24 -24.65 4.05 18.60
C SER A 24 -25.47 3.33 17.52
N CYS A 25 -25.10 2.05 17.30
CA CYS A 25 -25.93 0.85 17.03
C CYS A 25 -26.86 0.72 15.80
N SER A 26 -26.61 -0.33 15.00
CA SER A 26 -27.60 -1.35 14.56
C SER A 26 -26.83 -2.52 13.92
N THR A 27 -26.67 -3.69 14.55
CA THR A 27 -27.59 -4.85 14.68
C THR A 27 -28.18 -5.34 13.35
N GLY A 28 -27.81 -6.56 12.94
CA GLY A 28 -28.56 -7.33 11.94
C GLY A 28 -27.79 -8.45 11.21
N SER A 29 -27.54 -9.57 11.87
CA SER A 29 -27.58 -10.92 11.25
C SER A 29 -28.94 -11.55 11.62
N PRO A 30 -29.44 -12.68 11.07
CA PRO A 30 -28.73 -13.79 10.40
C PRO A 30 -29.50 -14.38 9.18
N SER A 31 -28.99 -15.45 8.56
CA SER A 31 -29.68 -16.75 8.51
C SER A 31 -29.09 -17.67 7.44
N ALA A 32 -28.81 -18.89 7.86
CA ALA A 32 -28.48 -20.04 7.04
C ALA A 32 -29.62 -20.49 6.13
N SER A 33 -29.28 -21.22 5.06
CA SER A 33 -30.11 -22.31 4.56
C SER A 33 -29.22 -23.35 3.90
N GLU A 34 -29.08 -24.48 4.58
CA GLU A 34 -28.77 -25.78 4.00
C GLU A 34 -29.95 -26.25 3.15
N SER A 35 -29.70 -26.99 2.06
CA SER A 35 -30.32 -28.30 1.82
C SER A 35 -30.10 -28.83 0.40
N THR A 36 -29.39 -29.96 0.34
CA THR A 36 -29.73 -31.26 -0.29
C THR A 36 -30.18 -31.39 -1.75
N SER A 37 -29.78 -32.55 -2.31
CA SER A 37 -30.47 -33.32 -3.37
C SER A 37 -30.02 -32.98 -4.80
N SER A 38 -29.76 -33.90 -5.73
CA SER A 38 -29.77 -35.36 -5.77
C SER A 38 -29.16 -35.78 -7.12
N LEU A 39 -28.51 -36.94 -7.13
CA LEU A 39 -28.07 -37.70 -8.29
C LEU A 39 -29.21 -37.97 -9.29
N ALA A 40 -29.02 -37.70 -10.59
CA ALA A 40 -29.72 -38.41 -11.66
C ALA A 40 -29.04 -38.22 -13.03
N GLU A 41 -28.52 -39.33 -13.52
CA GLU A 41 -28.03 -39.67 -14.85
C GLU A 41 -29.15 -39.61 -15.92
N LYS A 42 -28.91 -38.98 -17.09
CA LYS A 42 -29.43 -39.48 -18.38
C LYS A 42 -28.81 -38.81 -19.62
N ASN A 43 -28.25 -39.68 -20.46
CA ASN A 43 -27.58 -39.51 -21.75
C ASN A 43 -28.52 -39.12 -22.92
N VAL A 44 -28.11 -38.20 -23.81
CA VAL A 44 -28.51 -38.14 -25.25
C VAL A 44 -27.37 -37.52 -26.09
N PRO A 45 -26.96 -38.12 -27.22
CA PRO A 45 -25.79 -37.70 -28.00
C PRO A 45 -26.15 -36.60 -29.00
N ILE A 46 -25.37 -35.52 -29.05
CA ILE A 46 -25.50 -34.47 -30.05
C ILE A 46 -24.22 -34.46 -30.89
N ARG A 47 -24.42 -34.61 -32.20
CA ARG A 47 -23.40 -34.68 -33.23
C ARG A 47 -22.51 -33.44 -33.19
N GLU A 48 -21.20 -33.67 -33.14
CA GLU A 48 -20.20 -32.63 -33.31
C GLU A 48 -20.20 -32.13 -34.76
N THR A 49 -20.81 -30.98 -34.97
CA THR A 49 -20.49 -30.12 -36.11
C THR A 49 -19.65 -28.97 -35.55
N SER A 50 -18.34 -29.19 -35.51
CA SER A 50 -17.39 -28.20 -34.98
C SER A 50 -17.26 -27.06 -36.00
N ALA A 51 -18.03 -25.99 -35.78
CA ALA A 51 -17.73 -24.69 -36.35
C ALA A 51 -16.48 -24.16 -35.63
N PRO A 52 -15.52 -23.52 -36.32
CA PRO A 52 -14.39 -22.92 -35.64
C PRO A 52 -14.92 -21.83 -34.70
N GLU A 53 -14.79 -22.09 -33.40
CA GLU A 53 -14.98 -21.12 -32.35
C GLU A 53 -14.11 -19.90 -32.69
N PRO A 54 -14.67 -18.67 -32.80
CA PRO A 54 -13.85 -17.50 -32.90
C PRO A 54 -13.03 -17.47 -31.61
N ALA A 55 -11.72 -17.70 -31.74
CA ALA A 55 -10.77 -17.57 -30.66
C ALA A 55 -11.07 -16.23 -29.98
N SER A 56 -11.67 -16.30 -28.79
CA SER A 56 -11.73 -15.17 -27.88
C SER A 56 -10.29 -14.90 -27.48
N ALA A 57 -9.62 -14.11 -28.29
CA ALA A 57 -8.43 -13.40 -27.88
C ALA A 57 -8.89 -12.41 -26.80
N SER A 58 -8.99 -12.89 -25.56
CA SER A 58 -8.80 -12.03 -24.40
C SER A 58 -7.38 -11.49 -24.51
N ALA A 59 -7.23 -10.37 -25.22
CA ALA A 59 -6.05 -9.56 -25.13
C ALA A 59 -6.03 -9.04 -23.70
N ASP A 60 -5.33 -9.75 -22.84
CA ASP A 60 -4.82 -9.26 -21.57
C ASP A 60 -3.95 -8.05 -21.90
N THR A 61 -4.60 -6.89 -21.98
CA THR A 61 -3.92 -5.64 -22.25
C THR A 61 -3.36 -5.21 -20.91
N ALA A 62 -2.16 -5.71 -20.59
CA ALA A 62 -1.39 -5.21 -19.46
C ALA A 62 -1.32 -3.69 -19.58
N GLU A 63 -1.70 -2.98 -18.51
CA GLU A 63 -1.59 -1.53 -18.47
C GLU A 63 -0.13 -1.13 -18.70
N PRO A 64 0.14 -0.05 -19.45
CA PRO A 64 1.50 0.38 -19.68
C PRO A 64 2.17 0.76 -18.34
N VAL A 65 3.43 0.33 -18.17
CA VAL A 65 4.22 0.68 -16.98
C VAL A 65 4.45 2.19 -16.95
N ARG A 66 4.13 2.81 -15.81
CA ARG A 66 4.32 4.24 -15.55
C ARG A 66 5.76 4.47 -15.09
N ILE A 67 6.45 5.44 -15.68
CA ILE A 67 7.85 5.77 -15.40
C ILE A 67 8.00 7.27 -15.18
N GLY A 68 8.86 7.67 -14.25
CA GLY A 68 9.05 9.07 -13.91
C GLY A 68 8.07 9.55 -12.83
N LYS A 69 8.55 10.50 -12.02
CA LYS A 69 7.90 10.96 -10.78
C LYS A 69 6.53 11.61 -10.98
N ASP A 70 6.28 12.16 -12.16
CA ASP A 70 5.00 12.74 -12.57
C ASP A 70 3.94 11.68 -12.92
N GLN A 71 4.36 10.45 -13.23
CA GLN A 71 3.48 9.38 -13.68
C GLN A 71 3.30 8.28 -12.64
N VAL A 72 4.38 7.90 -11.95
CA VAL A 72 4.34 6.85 -10.94
C VAL A 72 3.39 7.24 -9.81
N THR A 73 2.66 6.25 -9.31
CA THR A 73 1.74 6.37 -8.20
C THR A 73 2.34 5.76 -6.95
N VAL A 74 2.37 6.55 -5.89
CA VAL A 74 2.95 6.18 -4.60
C VAL A 74 1.85 6.09 -3.55
N LEU A 75 1.76 4.96 -2.88
CA LEU A 75 0.94 4.77 -1.69
C LEU A 75 1.81 4.81 -0.44
N VAL A 76 1.56 5.77 0.46
CA VAL A 76 2.24 5.87 1.74
C VAL A 76 1.30 5.38 2.84
N LEU A 77 1.66 4.26 3.46
CA LEU A 77 0.88 3.62 4.52
C LEU A 77 1.49 3.86 5.89
N ASN A 78 0.66 4.24 6.86
CA ASN A 78 1.04 4.23 8.26
C ASN A 78 1.06 2.79 8.79
N GLY A 79 2.24 2.20 8.89
CA GLY A 79 2.46 0.88 9.47
C GLY A 79 2.90 0.91 10.93
N CYS A 80 3.38 2.04 11.46
CA CYS A 80 3.82 2.13 12.87
C CYS A 80 2.67 2.43 13.83
N GLY A 81 1.56 3.00 13.37
CA GLY A 81 0.42 3.37 14.23
C GLY A 81 0.58 4.74 14.92
N ILE A 82 1.67 5.46 14.64
CA ILE A 82 1.89 6.82 15.13
C ILE A 82 1.08 7.80 14.27
N GLU A 83 0.26 8.65 14.91
CA GLU A 83 -0.54 9.65 14.21
C GLU A 83 0.35 10.59 13.39
N GLY A 84 -0.01 10.80 12.12
CA GLY A 84 0.71 11.70 11.22
C GLY A 84 1.98 11.14 10.57
N ALA A 85 2.47 9.97 10.96
CA ALA A 85 3.74 9.43 10.43
C ALA A 85 3.73 9.25 8.90
N ALA A 86 2.65 8.71 8.34
CA ALA A 86 2.49 8.58 6.89
C ALA A 86 2.33 9.93 6.18
N ALA A 87 1.71 10.91 6.84
CA ALA A 87 1.58 12.25 6.28
C ALA A 87 2.95 12.93 6.17
N GLU A 88 3.79 12.85 7.21
CA GLU A 88 5.15 13.38 7.20
C GLU A 88 6.00 12.73 6.11
N ALA A 89 5.96 11.39 6.00
CA ALA A 89 6.67 10.69 4.94
C ALA A 89 6.19 11.13 3.55
N ALA A 90 4.88 11.28 3.37
CA ALA A 90 4.29 11.71 2.10
C ALA A 90 4.67 13.17 1.74
N GLU A 91 4.86 14.05 2.71
CA GLU A 91 5.37 15.41 2.46
C GLU A 91 6.80 15.36 1.89
N LYS A 92 7.67 14.50 2.43
CA LYS A 92 9.03 14.29 1.90
C LYS A 92 8.97 13.74 0.48
N VAL A 93 8.14 12.72 0.23
CA VAL A 93 7.94 12.11 -1.09
C VAL A 93 7.48 13.15 -2.12
N ARG A 94 6.47 13.98 -1.79
CA ARG A 94 6.02 15.07 -2.67
C ARG A 94 7.10 16.12 -2.91
N ALA A 95 7.86 16.49 -1.88
CA ALA A 95 8.97 17.44 -2.00
C ALA A 95 10.10 16.92 -2.92
N ALA A 96 10.24 15.60 -3.08
CA ALA A 96 11.16 14.97 -4.02
C ALA A 96 10.64 14.94 -5.48
N GLY A 97 9.43 15.43 -5.74
CA GLY A 97 8.85 15.60 -7.07
C GLY A 97 7.84 14.53 -7.49
N PHE A 98 7.46 13.62 -6.60
CA PHE A 98 6.41 12.64 -6.87
C PHE A 98 5.03 13.32 -6.81
N GLU A 99 4.31 13.33 -7.93
CA GLU A 99 3.04 14.08 -8.04
C GLU A 99 1.84 13.28 -7.52
N ASN A 100 1.83 11.96 -7.73
CA ASN A 100 0.68 11.11 -7.43
C ASN A 100 0.85 10.33 -6.12
N VAL A 101 0.73 11.04 -4.99
CA VAL A 101 0.98 10.47 -3.65
C VAL A 101 -0.32 10.35 -2.84
N THR A 102 -0.71 9.11 -2.53
CA THR A 102 -1.83 8.80 -1.63
C THR A 102 -1.32 8.47 -0.23
N VAL A 103 -2.06 8.87 0.81
CA VAL A 103 -1.75 8.57 2.21
C VAL A 103 -2.91 7.79 2.80
N ASP A 104 -2.60 6.69 3.50
CA ASP A 104 -3.60 5.89 4.21
C ASP A 104 -2.97 5.19 5.43
N ASN A 105 -3.77 4.43 6.17
CA ASN A 105 -3.31 3.54 7.22
C ASN A 105 -3.13 2.11 6.69
N ALA A 106 -2.14 1.40 7.22
CA ALA A 106 -2.05 -0.04 7.00
C ALA A 106 -3.19 -0.76 7.73
N THR A 107 -3.53 -1.98 7.29
CA THR A 107 -4.52 -2.84 7.96
C THR A 107 -4.00 -3.44 9.27
N TYR A 108 -2.68 -3.40 9.48
CA TYR A 108 -2.01 -3.80 10.70
C TYR A 108 -0.91 -2.78 11.04
N PHE A 109 -0.70 -2.55 12.33
CA PHE A 109 0.31 -1.61 12.84
C PHE A 109 1.53 -2.34 13.43
N ASN A 110 2.44 -1.59 14.05
CA ASN A 110 3.70 -2.06 14.65
C ASN A 110 4.71 -2.60 13.63
N VAL A 111 4.75 -2.02 12.43
CA VAL A 111 5.81 -2.28 11.46
C VAL A 111 7.14 -1.75 12.03
N PRO A 112 8.17 -2.60 12.18
CA PRO A 112 9.41 -2.25 12.88
C PRO A 112 10.33 -1.31 12.09
N SER A 113 10.16 -1.21 10.79
CA SER A 113 11.05 -0.42 9.95
C SER A 113 10.33 0.02 8.70
N THR A 114 10.61 1.23 8.23
CA THR A 114 10.12 1.68 6.93
C THR A 114 10.61 0.75 5.84
N ARG A 115 9.73 0.44 4.88
CA ARG A 115 10.06 -0.32 3.67
C ARG A 115 9.42 0.33 2.45
N VAL A 116 10.11 0.23 1.33
CA VAL A 116 9.66 0.65 0.01
C VAL A 116 9.59 -0.60 -0.85
N SER A 117 8.42 -0.89 -1.38
CA SER A 117 8.27 -1.95 -2.38
C SER A 117 7.71 -1.40 -3.67
N TYR A 118 7.98 -2.09 -4.78
CA TYR A 118 7.56 -1.70 -6.12
C TYR A 118 7.20 -2.94 -6.94
N TYR A 119 6.34 -2.82 -7.95
CA TYR A 119 5.84 -3.99 -8.68
C TYR A 119 6.57 -4.26 -10.01
N HIS A 120 6.90 -3.20 -10.74
CA HIS A 120 7.62 -3.31 -12.01
C HIS A 120 9.10 -2.98 -11.79
N GLU A 121 9.99 -3.84 -12.30
CA GLU A 121 11.45 -3.64 -12.19
C GLU A 121 11.89 -2.28 -12.74
N GLU A 122 11.16 -1.75 -13.71
CA GLU A 122 11.37 -0.44 -14.29
C GLU A 122 11.17 0.72 -13.28
N ASN A 123 10.48 0.49 -12.16
CA ASN A 123 10.31 1.46 -11.05
C ASN A 123 11.39 1.36 -9.96
N SER A 124 12.39 0.49 -10.14
CA SER A 124 13.47 0.30 -9.16
C SER A 124 14.21 1.60 -8.86
N ALA A 125 14.50 2.42 -9.87
CA ALA A 125 15.21 3.68 -9.68
C ALA A 125 14.44 4.66 -8.78
N GLU A 126 13.13 4.83 -9.02
CA GLU A 126 12.27 5.67 -8.19
C GLU A 126 12.10 5.11 -6.78
N ALA A 127 12.03 3.77 -6.63
CA ALA A 127 11.93 3.14 -5.32
C ALA A 127 13.20 3.27 -4.48
N GLU A 128 14.38 3.12 -5.09
CA GLU A 128 15.68 3.34 -4.44
C GLU A 128 15.83 4.80 -4.01
N GLU A 129 15.42 5.75 -4.85
CA GLU A 129 15.42 7.17 -4.48
C GLU A 129 14.54 7.44 -3.26
N LEU A 130 13.36 6.81 -3.18
CA LEU A 130 12.50 6.91 -1.99
C LEU A 130 13.11 6.22 -0.77
N GLY A 131 13.83 5.11 -0.97
CA GLY A 131 14.60 4.44 0.07
C GLY A 131 15.63 5.37 0.70
N ASP A 132 16.44 6.02 -0.14
CA ASP A 132 17.45 6.99 0.29
C ASP A 132 16.82 8.21 0.98
N LEU A 133 15.78 8.79 0.38
CA LEU A 133 15.07 9.97 0.89
C LEU A 133 14.47 9.74 2.28
N LEU A 134 13.92 8.55 2.51
CA LEU A 134 13.26 8.18 3.76
C LEU A 134 14.20 7.49 4.75
N GLU A 135 15.49 7.46 4.43
CA GLU A 135 16.54 6.85 5.26
C GLU A 135 16.21 5.39 5.63
N VAL A 136 15.71 4.63 4.65
CA VAL A 136 15.31 3.24 4.84
C VAL A 136 16.52 2.39 5.22
N VAL A 137 16.48 1.83 6.42
CA VAL A 137 17.59 1.04 6.97
C VAL A 137 17.48 -0.42 6.55
N GLY A 138 18.55 -0.98 5.98
CA GLY A 138 18.69 -2.41 5.68
C GLY A 138 18.38 -2.76 4.22
N SER A 139 19.31 -3.47 3.58
CA SER A 139 19.32 -3.78 2.14
C SER A 139 18.14 -4.62 1.64
N GLY A 140 17.25 -5.09 2.52
CA GLY A 140 16.04 -5.85 2.18
C GLY A 140 14.75 -5.05 2.33
N ASN A 141 14.83 -3.76 2.66
CA ASN A 141 13.66 -2.91 2.86
C ASN A 141 13.32 -2.05 1.63
N VAL A 142 14.15 -2.06 0.59
CA VAL A 142 13.78 -1.64 -0.77
C VAL A 142 13.77 -2.89 -1.64
N TYR A 143 12.62 -3.26 -2.21
CA TYR A 143 12.53 -4.52 -2.97
C TYR A 143 11.40 -4.54 -4.00
N CYS A 144 11.66 -5.22 -5.12
CA CYS A 144 10.60 -5.59 -6.05
C CYS A 144 9.69 -6.63 -5.39
N TYR A 145 8.40 -6.34 -5.38
CA TYR A 145 7.37 -7.23 -4.85
C TYR A 145 7.04 -8.29 -5.90
N ASP A 146 7.66 -9.46 -5.78
CA ASP A 146 7.27 -10.60 -6.59
C ASP A 146 5.84 -11.06 -6.27
N ASN A 147 5.18 -11.61 -7.29
CA ASN A 147 3.83 -12.17 -7.23
C ASN A 147 3.72 -13.41 -6.32
N ASP A 148 4.83 -13.98 -5.86
CA ASP A 148 4.88 -15.22 -5.09
C ASP A 148 4.68 -14.98 -3.58
N ARG A 149 4.92 -13.75 -3.10
CA ARG A 149 4.67 -13.34 -1.70
C ARG A 149 3.33 -12.63 -1.55
N SER A 150 2.24 -13.35 -1.73
CA SER A 150 0.87 -12.84 -1.55
C SER A 150 0.62 -12.29 -0.14
N GLY A 151 0.66 -10.97 0.02
CA GLY A 151 0.42 -10.28 1.28
C GLY A 151 0.02 -8.82 1.10
N GLY A 152 -1.21 -8.58 0.65
CA GLY A 152 -1.91 -7.30 0.87
C GLY A 152 -1.46 -6.09 0.05
N TRP A 153 -0.77 -6.28 -1.07
CA TRP A 153 -0.40 -5.19 -1.98
C TRP A 153 -1.61 -4.68 -2.80
N ASN A 154 -1.78 -3.35 -2.90
CA ASN A 154 -2.74 -2.75 -3.82
C ASN A 154 -2.07 -2.51 -5.19
N LYS A 155 -2.39 -3.35 -6.17
CA LYS A 155 -1.84 -3.28 -7.54
C LYS A 155 -2.20 -2.00 -8.32
N GLY A 156 -3.04 -1.11 -7.77
CA GLY A 156 -3.29 0.21 -8.36
C GLY A 156 -2.11 1.18 -8.21
N TYR A 157 -1.13 0.86 -7.35
CA TYR A 157 0.05 1.67 -7.12
C TYR A 157 1.31 1.01 -7.67
N ASP A 158 2.22 1.83 -8.19
CA ASP A 158 3.51 1.37 -8.69
C ASP A 158 4.50 1.13 -7.54
N ILE A 159 4.43 2.00 -6.51
CA ILE A 159 5.31 2.00 -5.34
C ILE A 159 4.49 2.13 -4.06
N LEU A 160 4.87 1.38 -3.03
CA LEU A 160 4.30 1.46 -1.68
C LEU A 160 5.41 1.76 -0.69
N VAL A 161 5.19 2.80 0.10
CA VAL A 161 6.00 3.14 1.27
C VAL A 161 5.22 2.73 2.50
N MET A 162 5.67 1.69 3.20
CA MET A 162 5.11 1.32 4.50
C MET A 162 5.99 1.95 5.58
N VAL A 163 5.46 2.95 6.27
CA VAL A 163 6.17 3.66 7.35
C VAL A 163 6.20 2.79 8.60
N GLY A 164 7.40 2.52 9.11
CA GLY A 164 7.61 1.79 10.36
C GLY A 164 8.33 2.63 11.39
N ASP A 165 8.41 2.12 12.63
CA ASP A 165 9.15 2.76 13.71
C ASP A 165 10.27 1.84 14.24
N PRO A 166 11.55 2.14 13.93
CA PRO A 166 12.69 1.35 14.41
C PRO A 166 12.96 1.51 15.91
N SER A 167 12.37 2.51 16.58
CA SER A 167 12.57 2.74 18.01
C SER A 167 11.89 1.70 18.89
N GLU A 168 10.83 1.05 18.40
CA GLU A 168 10.07 0.00 19.11
C GLU A 168 10.89 -1.29 19.38
N TYR A 169 12.05 -1.46 18.73
CA TYR A 169 12.84 -2.71 18.80
C TYR A 169 14.30 -2.49 19.28
N SER A 170 14.61 -1.31 19.81
CA SER A 170 15.89 -0.99 20.46
C SER A 170 15.90 -1.48 21.91
N TRP A 171 16.60 -2.59 22.21
CA TRP A 171 16.89 -3.08 23.58
C TRP A 171 18.27 -2.64 24.08
#